data_AF-A0A537Z826-F1
#
_entry.id   AF-A0A537Z826-F1
#
_cell.length_a   1.000
_cell.length_b   1.000
_cell.length_c   1.000
_cell.angle_alpha   90.00
_cell.angle_beta   90.00
_cell.angle_gamma   90.00
#
_symmetry.space_group_name_H-M   'P 1'
#
loop_
_entity.id
_entity.type
_entity.pdbx_description
1 polymer ?
#
loop_
_entity_poly.entity_id
_entity_poly.type
_entity_poly.pdbx_seq_one_letter_code
_entity_poly.pdbx_strand_id
1 'polypeptide(L)'
;MRFGIFYEHQQPRPWEDGSTERLLGDALDQVELADRLGFDYVWEVEHHFLEEYSHSSAPEVFLGAASQRTKRIRLGHGIVQLPPAFNHPARVVERAATLDLVSGGRVDLGTGEASSQAELGGFGVVRDQKREQWEEALDAVARMFVEEPFAGVEGRHIQMPPRNVMPKSKQKPHPPLWVACSRRDTILLAARKGLGALSFSFIEPEDAREWVDEYYAILESEECVPAGFSVNPNFAVVLPMMIHDDEAEAIERGIDGAHFFGYSLAHYYVFGEHEPGRTDVWAEFQRDRAKKGFAREIVNPDKEPLGVKLLEQGFGSLRGAIGTPEQVAELVERFERSGVDQVIFALQTGHTKHEHVCESLELFAERVMPSFAERADQVDAEKRERLAAACARAVGRRKPPRTAMPYVVSPQDEPTPAYDLRSAPPKAPRGDGASLGRRLNTLAEGAFAAFVRRRSDEQLERLFGTTAALKMAFGGMERAFIPEKSRGFKGSIQWELQGPRGTRMWHVAIVDGRAVASKGPADDASVKMRMSVPVFARVLARELDPARAMMEGKLEIEGDFAVAAQIGPMFGEDERW
;
A
#
# COMPACT_ATOMS: atom_id res chain seq x y z
N MET A 1 -10.54 -22.52 -17.94
CA MET A 1 -10.42 -21.85 -16.62
C MET A 1 -9.20 -22.38 -15.87
N ARG A 2 -8.48 -21.55 -15.10
CA ARG A 2 -7.42 -21.95 -14.15
C ARG A 2 -7.94 -22.00 -12.72
N PHE A 3 -7.34 -22.84 -11.87
CA PHE A 3 -7.77 -22.99 -10.48
C PHE A 3 -6.67 -22.72 -9.48
N GLY A 4 -7.00 -21.98 -8.43
CA GLY A 4 -6.10 -21.70 -7.32
C GLY A 4 -6.71 -22.04 -5.97
N ILE A 5 -5.86 -22.14 -4.96
CA ILE A 5 -6.24 -22.23 -3.54
C ILE A 5 -5.63 -21.05 -2.79
N PHE A 6 -6.26 -20.63 -1.69
CA PHE A 6 -5.93 -19.41 -0.96
C PHE A 6 -5.92 -19.64 0.56
N TYR A 7 -4.90 -19.09 1.23
CA TYR A 7 -4.68 -19.26 2.66
C TYR A 7 -4.50 -17.93 3.38
N GLU A 8 -5.31 -17.77 4.44
CA GLU A 8 -5.21 -16.72 5.45
C GLU A 8 -4.49 -17.20 6.72
N HIS A 9 -4.40 -18.52 6.87
CA HIS A 9 -4.16 -19.12 8.18
C HIS A 9 -5.17 -18.61 9.23
N GLN A 10 -6.45 -18.52 8.84
CA GLN A 10 -7.54 -18.06 9.71
C GLN A 10 -7.73 -19.01 10.89
N GLN A 11 -7.84 -18.45 12.10
CA GLN A 11 -7.89 -19.24 13.32
C GLN A 11 -8.74 -18.58 14.40
N PRO A 12 -10.04 -18.90 14.48
CA PRO A 12 -10.90 -18.37 15.52
C PRO A 12 -10.51 -18.88 16.92
N ARG A 13 -10.89 -18.13 17.96
CA ARG A 13 -10.66 -18.52 19.37
C ARG A 13 -11.63 -19.62 19.81
N PRO A 14 -11.28 -20.42 20.85
CA PRO A 14 -10.07 -20.35 21.66
C PRO A 14 -8.84 -20.95 20.97
N TRP A 15 -7.66 -20.39 21.27
CA TRP A 15 -6.38 -20.95 20.82
C TRP A 15 -5.81 -21.89 21.88
N GLU A 16 -5.37 -23.06 21.43
CA GLU A 16 -4.75 -24.07 22.26
C GLU A 16 -3.26 -24.16 21.93
N ASP A 17 -2.46 -24.71 22.83
CA ASP A 17 -1.05 -24.96 22.57
C ASP A 17 -0.87 -25.80 21.28
N GLY A 18 -0.03 -25.31 20.38
CA GLY A 18 0.24 -25.93 19.08
C GLY A 18 -0.87 -25.77 18.04
N SER A 19 -1.95 -25.02 18.30
CA SER A 19 -3.06 -24.88 17.34
C SER A 19 -2.62 -24.20 16.05
N THR A 20 -1.77 -23.16 16.12
CA THR A 20 -1.23 -22.48 14.92
C THR A 20 -0.19 -23.33 14.21
N GLU A 21 0.59 -24.13 14.93
CA GLU A 21 1.53 -25.08 14.31
C GLU A 21 0.78 -26.14 13.49
N ARG A 22 -0.29 -26.72 14.05
CA ARG A 22 -1.17 -27.65 13.34
C ARG A 22 -1.79 -27.00 12.11
N LEU A 23 -2.29 -25.77 12.25
CA LEU A 23 -2.88 -25.01 11.15
C LEU A 23 -1.94 -24.85 9.94
N LEU A 24 -0.69 -24.45 10.20
CA LEU A 24 0.33 -24.29 9.16
C LEU A 24 0.74 -25.63 8.56
N GLY A 25 0.81 -26.68 9.38
CA GLY A 25 1.06 -28.05 8.91
C GLY A 25 -0.02 -28.55 7.97
N ASP A 26 -1.29 -28.43 8.38
CA ASP A 26 -2.46 -28.80 7.61
C ASP A 26 -2.54 -28.04 6.28
N ALA A 27 -2.24 -26.74 6.29
CA ALA A 27 -2.19 -25.93 5.08
C ALA A 27 -1.09 -26.41 4.10
N LEU A 28 0.10 -26.76 4.59
CA LEU A 28 1.15 -27.32 3.73
C LEU A 28 0.78 -28.68 3.13
N ASP A 29 0.09 -29.53 3.90
CA ASP A 29 -0.38 -30.84 3.43
C ASP A 29 -1.48 -30.70 2.37
N GLN A 30 -2.38 -29.74 2.54
CA GLN A 30 -3.40 -29.39 1.55
C GLN A 30 -2.79 -28.81 0.27
N VAL A 31 -1.77 -27.95 0.38
CA VAL A 31 -1.04 -27.42 -0.79
C VAL A 31 -0.34 -28.54 -1.56
N GLU A 32 0.25 -29.52 -0.85
CA GLU A 32 0.85 -30.70 -1.48
C GLU A 32 -0.21 -31.55 -2.18
N LEU A 33 -1.37 -31.76 -1.54
CA LEU A 33 -2.50 -32.47 -2.14
C LEU A 33 -2.98 -31.76 -3.41
N ALA A 34 -3.19 -30.44 -3.36
CA ALA A 34 -3.64 -29.65 -4.50
C ALA A 34 -2.66 -29.71 -5.68
N ASP A 35 -1.35 -29.66 -5.43
CA ASP A 35 -0.33 -29.86 -6.47
C ASP A 35 -0.47 -31.24 -7.13
N ARG A 36 -0.69 -32.31 -6.34
CA ARG A 36 -0.92 -33.67 -6.87
C ARG A 36 -2.19 -33.77 -7.70
N LEU A 37 -3.26 -33.13 -7.25
CA LEU A 37 -4.58 -33.12 -7.90
C LEU A 37 -4.64 -32.25 -9.16
N GLY A 38 -3.66 -31.36 -9.37
CA GLY A 38 -3.54 -30.57 -10.59
C GLY A 38 -4.04 -29.13 -10.49
N PHE A 39 -4.21 -28.58 -9.28
CA PHE A 39 -4.45 -27.15 -9.10
C PHE A 39 -3.26 -26.33 -9.64
N ASP A 40 -3.55 -25.21 -10.28
CA ASP A 40 -2.55 -24.41 -10.98
C ASP A 40 -1.81 -23.45 -10.03
N TYR A 41 -2.45 -22.97 -8.96
CA TYR A 41 -1.89 -21.94 -8.05
C TYR A 41 -2.19 -22.22 -6.57
N VAL A 42 -1.25 -21.86 -5.71
CA VAL A 42 -1.48 -21.54 -4.29
C VAL A 42 -1.20 -20.06 -4.08
N TRP A 43 -2.09 -19.37 -3.38
CA TRP A 43 -1.98 -17.96 -3.02
C TRP A 43 -1.89 -17.82 -1.50
N GLU A 44 -0.81 -17.18 -1.04
CA GLU A 44 -0.57 -16.91 0.37
C GLU A 44 -0.63 -15.41 0.64
N VAL A 45 -1.45 -14.98 1.59
CA VAL A 45 -1.64 -13.57 1.94
C VAL A 45 -0.54 -13.01 2.83
N GLU A 46 -0.52 -11.68 3.01
CA GLU A 46 0.25 -11.03 4.05
C GLU A 46 -0.67 -10.16 4.91
N HIS A 47 -0.78 -10.50 6.20
CA HIS A 47 -1.54 -9.78 7.21
C HIS A 47 -0.79 -9.67 8.54
N HIS A 48 -1.02 -8.57 9.24
CA HIS A 48 -0.35 -8.27 10.51
C HIS A 48 -1.37 -7.85 11.58
N PHE A 49 -1.23 -8.38 12.80
CA PHE A 49 -2.03 -7.98 13.97
C PHE A 49 -3.55 -8.25 13.87
N LEU A 50 -4.02 -8.99 12.85
CA LEU A 50 -5.43 -9.29 12.63
C LEU A 50 -5.81 -10.60 13.34
N GLU A 51 -5.85 -10.56 14.68
CA GLU A 51 -6.23 -11.71 15.53
C GLU A 51 -7.50 -12.41 15.02
N GLU A 52 -7.47 -13.73 14.98
CA GLU A 52 -8.54 -14.60 14.48
C GLU A 52 -8.88 -14.50 12.98
N TYR A 53 -8.58 -13.39 12.31
CA TYR A 53 -8.78 -13.23 10.88
C TYR A 53 -7.68 -13.91 10.08
N SER A 54 -6.40 -13.60 10.38
CA SER A 54 -5.27 -14.04 9.58
C SER A 54 -3.98 -14.13 10.38
N HIS A 55 -3.36 -15.32 10.41
CA HIS A 55 -2.05 -15.54 11.04
C HIS A 55 -0.90 -15.56 10.01
N SER A 56 -1.18 -15.25 8.75
CA SER A 56 -0.17 -15.21 7.68
C SER A 56 0.58 -13.87 7.62
N SER A 57 1.63 -13.74 8.44
CA SER A 57 2.48 -12.53 8.47
C SER A 57 3.79 -12.68 7.69
N ALA A 58 4.15 -13.90 7.28
CA ALA A 58 5.41 -14.22 6.62
C ALA A 58 5.19 -15.17 5.42
N PRO A 59 4.45 -14.73 4.39
CA PRO A 59 4.08 -15.58 3.25
C PRO A 59 5.29 -16.19 2.54
N GLU A 60 6.41 -15.48 2.42
CA GLU A 60 7.62 -16.00 1.76
C GLU A 60 8.21 -17.22 2.47
N VAL A 61 8.02 -17.33 3.79
CA VAL A 61 8.52 -18.46 4.58
C VAL A 61 7.64 -19.68 4.31
N PHE A 62 6.32 -19.49 4.37
CA PHE A 62 5.35 -20.54 4.08
C PHE A 62 5.47 -21.02 2.63
N LEU A 63 5.48 -20.10 1.66
CA LEU A 63 5.67 -20.42 0.24
C LEU A 63 7.05 -21.04 -0.02
N GLY A 64 8.08 -20.66 0.74
CA GLY A 64 9.38 -21.32 0.73
C GLY A 64 9.28 -22.80 1.08
N ALA A 65 8.55 -23.15 2.15
CA ALA A 65 8.29 -24.54 2.51
C ALA A 65 7.41 -25.27 1.45
N ALA A 66 6.32 -24.64 1.02
CA ALA A 66 5.43 -25.17 -0.02
C ALA A 66 6.18 -25.45 -1.33
N SER A 67 7.14 -24.60 -1.69
CA SER A 67 7.95 -24.77 -2.91
C SER A 67 8.71 -26.09 -2.95
N GLN A 68 9.10 -26.62 -1.78
CA GLN A 68 9.89 -27.85 -1.67
C GLN A 68 9.02 -29.10 -1.60
N ARG A 69 7.76 -28.96 -1.15
CA ARG A 69 6.77 -30.05 -1.13
C ARG A 69 6.09 -30.26 -2.49
N THR A 70 6.06 -29.23 -3.33
CA THR A 70 5.32 -29.22 -4.60
C THR A 70 6.22 -29.27 -5.83
N LYS A 71 5.65 -29.64 -6.99
CA LYS A 71 6.37 -29.78 -8.27
C LYS A 71 5.86 -28.87 -9.38
N ARG A 72 4.55 -28.60 -9.45
CA ARG A 72 3.91 -27.93 -10.59
C ARG A 72 3.21 -26.62 -10.19
N ILE A 73 2.48 -26.64 -9.08
CA ILE A 73 1.65 -25.53 -8.62
C ILE A 73 2.45 -24.23 -8.53
N ARG A 74 1.87 -23.14 -9.02
CA ARG A 74 2.48 -21.80 -8.94
C ARG A 74 2.32 -21.23 -7.53
N LEU A 75 3.31 -20.46 -7.10
CA LEU A 75 3.43 -19.91 -5.75
C LEU A 75 3.16 -18.41 -5.80
N GLY A 76 1.92 -18.03 -5.52
CA GLY A 76 1.45 -16.66 -5.57
C GLY A 76 1.51 -15.96 -4.22
N HIS A 77 2.05 -14.75 -4.20
CA HIS A 77 1.78 -13.79 -3.13
C HIS A 77 0.42 -13.14 -3.36
N GLY A 78 -0.53 -13.34 -2.45
CA GLY A 78 -1.89 -12.80 -2.53
C GLY A 78 -2.24 -11.86 -1.38
N ILE A 79 -1.39 -10.97 -0.89
CA ILE A 79 -0.39 -10.17 -1.63
C ILE A 79 0.83 -9.85 -0.77
N VAL A 80 1.85 -9.17 -1.34
CA VAL A 80 2.88 -8.46 -0.57
C VAL A 80 2.48 -6.99 -0.36
N GLN A 81 2.50 -6.52 0.88
CA GLN A 81 2.20 -5.12 1.22
C GLN A 81 3.41 -4.23 0.88
N LEU A 82 3.31 -3.41 -0.18
CA LEU A 82 4.45 -2.62 -0.67
C LEU A 82 4.75 -1.28 0.02
N PRO A 83 3.91 -0.68 0.89
CA PRO A 83 4.33 0.53 1.57
C PRO A 83 5.65 0.26 2.35
N PRO A 84 6.71 1.07 2.18
CA PRO A 84 8.07 0.71 2.60
C PRO A 84 8.27 0.41 4.09
N ALA A 85 7.36 0.90 4.94
CA ALA A 85 7.39 0.63 6.38
C ALA A 85 6.99 -0.82 6.72
N PHE A 86 6.15 -1.47 5.90
CA PHE A 86 5.93 -2.92 5.97
C PHE A 86 7.12 -3.66 5.37
N ASN A 87 7.38 -3.39 4.09
CA ASN A 87 8.36 -4.12 3.30
C ASN A 87 9.21 -3.17 2.45
N HIS A 88 10.50 -3.05 2.79
CA HIS A 88 11.42 -2.30 1.94
C HIS A 88 11.50 -2.93 0.53
N PRO A 89 11.39 -2.16 -0.58
CA PRO A 89 11.34 -2.70 -1.95
C PRO A 89 12.47 -3.67 -2.31
N ALA A 90 13.71 -3.38 -1.88
CA ALA A 90 14.83 -4.29 -2.08
C ALA A 90 14.60 -5.66 -1.42
N ARG A 91 14.06 -5.70 -0.19
CA ARG A 91 13.75 -6.94 0.52
C ARG A 91 12.61 -7.71 -0.15
N VAL A 92 11.64 -7.03 -0.75
CA VAL A 92 10.59 -7.66 -1.57
C VAL A 92 11.23 -8.41 -2.74
N VAL A 93 12.09 -7.72 -3.51
CA VAL A 93 12.76 -8.32 -4.69
C VAL A 93 13.69 -9.45 -4.30
N GLU A 94 14.47 -9.30 -3.23
CA GLU A 94 15.39 -10.35 -2.76
C GLU A 94 14.64 -11.63 -2.35
N ARG A 95 13.54 -11.50 -1.61
CA ARG A 95 12.70 -12.64 -1.20
C ARG A 95 12.00 -13.28 -2.39
N ALA A 96 11.35 -12.48 -3.24
CA ALA A 96 10.64 -12.98 -4.42
C ALA A 96 11.59 -13.65 -5.43
N ALA A 97 12.76 -13.05 -5.71
CA ALA A 97 13.75 -13.64 -6.60
C ALA A 97 14.35 -14.93 -6.03
N THR A 98 14.59 -14.98 -4.72
CA THR A 98 15.07 -16.20 -4.05
C THR A 98 14.03 -17.30 -4.13
N LEU A 99 12.77 -17.00 -3.80
CA LEU A 99 11.66 -17.95 -3.92
C LEU A 99 11.50 -18.44 -5.36
N ASP A 100 11.63 -17.54 -6.34
CA ASP A 100 11.55 -17.87 -7.76
C ASP A 100 12.66 -18.83 -8.20
N LEU A 101 13.88 -18.65 -7.69
CA LEU A 101 15.00 -19.55 -7.96
C LEU A 101 14.78 -20.94 -7.33
N VAL A 102 14.43 -21.01 -6.04
CA VAL A 102 14.28 -22.28 -5.32
C VAL A 102 13.04 -23.07 -5.74
N SER A 103 11.99 -22.37 -6.20
CA SER A 103 10.79 -23.00 -6.77
C SER A 103 10.96 -23.43 -8.23
N GLY A 104 12.03 -22.99 -8.90
CA GLY A 104 12.27 -23.29 -10.30
C GLY A 104 11.47 -22.42 -11.28
N GLY A 105 11.07 -21.21 -10.88
CA GLY A 105 10.43 -20.23 -11.76
C GLY A 105 8.91 -20.21 -11.62
N ARG A 106 8.36 -20.58 -10.46
CA ARG A 106 6.92 -20.77 -10.25
C ARG A 106 6.25 -19.61 -9.51
N VAL A 107 6.93 -18.49 -9.30
CA VAL A 107 6.40 -17.40 -8.47
C VAL A 107 5.46 -16.49 -9.24
N ASP A 108 4.38 -16.06 -8.58
CA ASP A 108 3.56 -14.91 -8.96
C ASP A 108 3.63 -13.87 -7.85
N LEU A 109 3.89 -12.61 -8.20
CA LEU A 109 4.07 -11.53 -7.22
C LEU A 109 2.84 -10.61 -7.22
N GLY A 110 1.85 -10.95 -6.40
CA GLY A 110 0.77 -10.03 -6.09
C GLY A 110 1.18 -9.00 -5.06
N THR A 111 0.64 -7.79 -5.25
CA THR A 111 1.02 -6.60 -4.48
C THR A 111 -0.21 -5.87 -3.99
N GLY A 112 -0.06 -5.12 -2.91
CA GLY A 112 -1.15 -4.33 -2.35
C GLY A 112 -0.67 -3.17 -1.50
N GLU A 113 -1.60 -2.26 -1.22
CA GLU A 113 -1.34 -1.03 -0.47
C GLU A 113 -1.70 -1.13 1.02
N ALA A 114 -2.20 -2.28 1.48
CA ALA A 114 -2.88 -2.46 2.77
C ALA A 114 -4.10 -1.54 2.97
N SER A 115 -4.93 -1.84 3.97
CA SER A 115 -6.14 -1.04 4.23
C SER A 115 -6.65 -1.05 5.67
N SER A 116 -6.29 -2.05 6.48
CA SER A 116 -6.72 -2.15 7.87
C SER A 116 -6.02 -1.09 8.71
N GLN A 117 -6.76 -0.46 9.62
CA GLN A 117 -6.15 0.48 10.57
C GLN A 117 -5.23 -0.23 11.56
N ALA A 118 -5.51 -1.49 11.91
CA ALA A 118 -4.65 -2.27 12.80
C ALA A 118 -3.25 -2.45 12.18
N GLU A 119 -3.20 -2.80 10.89
CA GLU A 119 -1.96 -2.97 10.13
C GLU A 119 -1.25 -1.63 9.90
N LEU A 120 -1.95 -0.66 9.31
CA LEU A 120 -1.39 0.65 8.98
C LEU A 120 -0.85 1.35 10.23
N GLY A 121 -1.60 1.31 11.33
CA GLY A 121 -1.18 1.88 12.61
C GLY A 121 0.04 1.17 13.21
N GLY A 122 0.09 -0.16 13.13
CA GLY A 122 1.21 -0.95 13.65
C GLY A 122 2.55 -0.66 12.98
N PHE A 123 2.54 -0.33 11.68
CA PHE A 123 3.76 0.04 10.92
C PHE A 123 3.91 1.54 10.68
N GLY A 124 3.00 2.37 11.19
CA GLY A 124 3.05 3.83 11.05
C GLY A 124 2.83 4.34 9.62
N VAL A 125 2.08 3.60 8.79
CA VAL A 125 1.74 4.01 7.43
C VAL A 125 0.52 4.94 7.45
N VAL A 126 0.69 6.16 6.96
CA VAL A 126 -0.42 7.11 6.84
C VAL A 126 -1.39 6.65 5.75
N ARG A 127 -2.67 6.49 6.10
CA ARG A 127 -3.71 5.93 5.22
C ARG A 127 -3.79 6.64 3.87
N ASP A 128 -3.74 7.96 3.86
CA ASP A 128 -3.88 8.75 2.63
C ASP A 128 -2.64 8.71 1.73
N GLN A 129 -1.52 8.21 2.25
CA GLN A 129 -0.25 8.10 1.52
C GLN A 129 0.02 6.67 1.02
N LYS A 130 -0.79 5.68 1.41
CA LYS A 130 -0.49 4.26 1.08
C LYS A 130 -0.51 3.97 -0.42
N ARG A 131 -1.37 4.65 -1.19
CA ARG A 131 -1.44 4.51 -2.66
C ARG A 131 -0.19 5.07 -3.32
N GLU A 132 0.24 6.28 -2.97
CA GLU A 132 1.47 6.88 -3.52
C GLU A 132 2.72 6.07 -3.13
N GLN A 133 2.76 5.54 -1.90
CA GLN A 133 3.82 4.64 -1.44
C GLN A 133 3.86 3.34 -2.25
N TRP A 134 2.71 2.70 -2.48
CA TRP A 134 2.63 1.48 -3.29
C TRP A 134 3.05 1.73 -4.75
N GLU A 135 2.63 2.83 -5.37
CA GLU A 135 3.01 3.15 -6.76
C GLU A 135 4.52 3.39 -6.91
N GLU A 136 5.13 4.14 -5.99
CA GLU A 136 6.56 4.40 -5.99
C GLU A 136 7.35 3.11 -5.73
N ALA A 137 6.89 2.28 -4.79
CA ALA A 137 7.47 0.98 -4.48
C ALA A 137 7.37 0.01 -5.65
N LEU A 138 6.23 -0.06 -6.33
CA LEU A 138 6.02 -0.96 -7.46
C LEU A 138 6.96 -0.64 -8.63
N ASP A 139 7.17 0.63 -8.97
CA ASP A 139 8.17 1.01 -9.99
C ASP A 139 9.58 0.61 -9.57
N ALA A 140 9.95 0.86 -8.30
CA ALA A 140 11.25 0.48 -7.77
C ALA A 140 11.46 -1.05 -7.82
N VAL A 141 10.48 -1.84 -7.38
CA VAL A 141 10.48 -3.31 -7.43
C VAL A 141 10.67 -3.81 -8.86
N ALA A 142 9.86 -3.33 -9.81
CA ALA A 142 9.96 -3.75 -11.21
C ALA A 142 11.35 -3.45 -11.81
N ARG A 143 11.92 -2.29 -11.49
CA ARG A 143 13.26 -1.87 -11.94
C ARG A 143 14.37 -2.69 -11.30
N MET A 144 14.27 -2.98 -10.01
CA MET A 144 15.25 -3.79 -9.28
C MET A 144 15.39 -5.21 -9.85
N PHE A 145 14.33 -5.79 -10.43
CA PHE A 145 14.42 -7.07 -11.13
C PHE A 145 15.28 -7.02 -12.40
N VAL A 146 15.21 -5.92 -13.17
CA VAL A 146 15.79 -5.86 -14.53
C VAL A 146 17.07 -5.04 -14.66
N GLU A 147 17.27 -4.04 -13.79
CA GLU A 147 18.42 -3.14 -13.88
C GLU A 147 19.66 -3.77 -13.23
N GLU A 148 20.78 -3.76 -13.97
CA GLU A 148 22.08 -4.26 -13.53
C GLU A 148 23.20 -3.31 -14.01
N PRO A 149 23.73 -2.42 -13.15
CA PRO A 149 23.27 -2.11 -11.79
C PRO A 149 21.91 -1.41 -11.73
N PHE A 150 21.13 -1.66 -10.66
CA PHE A 150 19.95 -0.84 -10.37
C PHE A 150 20.38 0.61 -10.11
N ALA A 151 19.75 1.53 -10.84
CA ALA A 151 20.16 2.93 -10.94
C ALA A 151 19.75 3.78 -9.72
N GLY A 152 19.12 3.16 -8.72
CA GLY A 152 18.63 3.85 -7.54
C GLY A 152 17.24 4.44 -7.71
N VAL A 153 16.71 4.97 -6.63
CA VAL A 153 15.46 5.72 -6.55
C VAL A 153 15.66 6.91 -5.61
N GLU A 154 15.18 8.05 -6.07
CA GLU A 154 15.09 9.31 -5.32
C GLU A 154 13.63 9.73 -5.32
N GLY A 155 12.82 8.99 -4.57
CA GLY A 155 11.40 9.23 -4.45
C GLY A 155 11.02 9.95 -3.16
N ARG A 156 9.73 10.20 -2.98
CA ARG A 156 9.19 10.82 -1.76
C ARG A 156 9.23 9.83 -0.60
N HIS A 157 8.99 8.55 -0.87
CA HIS A 157 8.82 7.52 0.15
C HIS A 157 9.99 6.55 0.23
N ILE A 158 10.75 6.43 -0.86
CA ILE A 158 11.87 5.50 -1.01
C ILE A 158 13.08 6.28 -1.52
N GLN A 159 14.17 6.17 -0.79
CA GLN A 159 15.47 6.67 -1.22
C GLN A 159 16.49 5.56 -1.14
N MET A 160 17.08 5.25 -2.29
CA MET A 160 18.11 4.23 -2.40
C MET A 160 19.08 4.66 -3.51
N PRO A 161 20.34 5.03 -3.20
CA PRO A 161 21.41 5.09 -4.21
C PRO A 161 21.48 3.87 -5.14
N PRO A 162 22.18 3.99 -6.29
CA PRO A 162 22.48 2.87 -7.18
C PRO A 162 23.13 1.70 -6.44
N ARG A 163 22.64 0.48 -6.70
CA ARG A 163 23.28 -0.80 -6.35
C ARG A 163 22.51 -1.97 -6.90
N ASN A 164 23.20 -3.10 -7.10
CA ASN A 164 22.53 -4.35 -7.41
C ASN A 164 21.72 -4.87 -6.22
N VAL A 165 20.50 -5.30 -6.53
CA VAL A 165 19.67 -6.13 -5.64
C VAL A 165 19.86 -7.57 -6.10
N MET A 166 20.27 -8.44 -5.17
CA MET A 166 20.66 -9.83 -5.46
C MET A 166 19.91 -10.80 -4.54
N PRO A 167 19.48 -11.98 -5.04
CA PRO A 167 19.70 -12.50 -6.39
C PRO A 167 18.71 -11.93 -7.42
N LYS A 168 18.91 -12.28 -8.69
CA LYS A 168 17.97 -11.99 -9.78
C LYS A 168 17.02 -13.16 -10.00
N SER A 169 15.77 -12.87 -10.36
CA SER A 169 14.76 -13.90 -10.62
C SER A 169 15.14 -14.79 -11.79
N LYS A 170 14.66 -16.04 -11.77
CA LYS A 170 14.73 -16.99 -12.87
C LYS A 170 13.80 -16.54 -14.00
N GLN A 171 12.56 -16.21 -13.66
CA GLN A 171 11.59 -15.64 -14.59
C GLN A 171 12.07 -14.25 -15.06
N LYS A 172 11.95 -14.01 -16.37
CA LYS A 172 12.31 -12.75 -17.03
C LYS A 172 11.07 -12.12 -17.69
N PRO A 173 10.92 -10.78 -17.66
CA PRO A 173 11.80 -9.81 -17.02
C PRO A 173 11.74 -9.84 -15.47
N HIS A 174 10.65 -10.33 -14.92
CA HIS A 174 10.41 -10.55 -13.49
C HIS A 174 9.28 -11.58 -13.35
N PRO A 175 8.98 -12.11 -12.14
CA PRO A 175 7.75 -12.86 -11.90
C PRO A 175 6.50 -12.06 -12.33
N PRO A 176 5.40 -12.69 -12.78
CA PRO A 176 4.18 -11.97 -13.14
C PRO A 176 3.68 -11.12 -11.98
N LEU A 177 3.32 -9.85 -12.27
CA LEU A 177 2.86 -8.90 -11.26
C LEU A 177 1.33 -8.90 -11.19
N TRP A 178 0.81 -8.90 -9.97
CA TRP A 178 -0.62 -8.81 -9.70
C TRP A 178 -0.91 -7.70 -8.68
N VAL A 179 -2.16 -7.27 -8.60
CA VAL A 179 -2.64 -6.36 -7.56
C VAL A 179 -3.97 -6.83 -6.98
N ALA A 180 -4.09 -6.76 -5.65
CA ALA A 180 -5.35 -7.02 -4.97
C ALA A 180 -6.38 -5.95 -5.31
N CYS A 181 -7.58 -6.39 -5.70
CA CYS A 181 -8.69 -5.56 -6.13
C CYS A 181 -9.88 -5.76 -5.18
N SER A 182 -10.18 -4.75 -4.38
CA SER A 182 -11.34 -4.75 -3.46
C SER A 182 -12.52 -3.92 -3.98
N ARG A 183 -12.37 -3.26 -5.14
CA ARG A 183 -13.37 -2.40 -5.78
C ARG A 183 -13.06 -2.24 -7.26
N ARG A 184 -14.08 -1.91 -8.06
CA ARG A 184 -13.96 -1.65 -9.51
C ARG A 184 -12.82 -0.69 -9.86
N ASP A 185 -12.66 0.41 -9.12
CA ASP A 185 -11.55 1.37 -9.38
C ASP A 185 -10.17 0.72 -9.39
N THR A 186 -9.95 -0.29 -8.54
CA THR A 186 -8.65 -0.97 -8.44
C THR A 186 -8.48 -1.99 -9.57
N ILE A 187 -9.58 -2.59 -10.05
CA ILE A 187 -9.59 -3.40 -11.27
C ILE A 187 -9.17 -2.56 -12.48
N LEU A 188 -9.77 -1.38 -12.66
CA LEU A 188 -9.41 -0.49 -13.75
C LEU A 188 -7.98 0.03 -13.62
N LEU A 189 -7.49 0.23 -12.38
CA LEU A 189 -6.09 0.56 -12.15
C LEU A 189 -5.15 -0.60 -12.53
N ALA A 190 -5.51 -1.84 -12.21
CA ALA A 190 -4.76 -3.03 -12.59
C ALA A 190 -4.56 -3.07 -14.11
N ALA A 191 -5.65 -2.88 -14.87
CA ALA A 191 -5.61 -2.79 -16.33
C ALA A 191 -4.70 -1.65 -16.82
N ARG A 192 -4.87 -0.42 -16.29
CA ARG A 192 -4.03 0.73 -16.65
C ARG A 192 -2.54 0.51 -16.36
N LYS A 193 -2.21 -0.31 -15.36
CA LYS A 193 -0.83 -0.66 -14.99
C LYS A 193 -0.36 -1.99 -15.56
N GLY A 194 -1.14 -2.65 -16.43
CA GLY A 194 -0.80 -3.94 -17.03
C GLY A 194 -0.57 -5.07 -16.02
N LEU A 195 -1.26 -5.03 -14.88
CA LEU A 195 -1.15 -5.99 -13.78
C LEU A 195 -2.31 -7.00 -13.85
N GLY A 196 -2.06 -8.21 -13.36
CA GLY A 196 -3.14 -9.16 -13.11
C GLY A 196 -4.05 -8.66 -11.99
N ALA A 197 -5.36 -8.77 -12.17
CA ALA A 197 -6.35 -8.38 -11.18
C ALA A 197 -6.67 -9.56 -10.26
N LEU A 198 -6.30 -9.46 -8.98
CA LEU A 198 -6.73 -10.41 -7.94
C LEU A 198 -7.97 -9.85 -7.27
N SER A 199 -9.15 -10.12 -7.83
CA SER A 199 -10.40 -9.64 -7.27
C SER A 199 -10.89 -10.57 -6.18
N PHE A 200 -11.21 -10.03 -5.02
CA PHE A 200 -12.08 -10.74 -4.10
C PHE A 200 -13.47 -10.75 -4.74
N SER A 201 -13.95 -11.93 -5.13
CA SER A 201 -15.25 -12.04 -5.78
C SER A 201 -16.32 -12.20 -4.75
N PHE A 202 -16.69 -11.07 -4.18
CA PHE A 202 -18.03 -10.91 -3.69
C PHE A 202 -18.85 -10.24 -4.80
N ILE A 203 -18.85 -10.84 -5.98
CA ILE A 203 -19.49 -10.32 -7.18
C ILE A 203 -20.17 -11.54 -7.81
N GLU A 204 -21.43 -11.39 -8.20
CA GLU A 204 -22.09 -12.46 -8.95
C GLU A 204 -21.42 -12.59 -10.34
N PRO A 205 -21.36 -13.81 -10.91
CA PRO A 205 -20.76 -14.02 -12.23
C PRO A 205 -21.25 -13.02 -13.31
N GLU A 206 -22.51 -12.61 -13.25
CA GLU A 206 -23.12 -11.69 -14.21
C GLU A 206 -22.52 -10.27 -14.12
N ASP A 207 -22.26 -9.78 -12.90
CA ASP A 207 -21.63 -8.48 -12.66
C ASP A 207 -20.13 -8.53 -13.02
N ALA A 208 -19.49 -9.70 -12.87
CA ALA A 208 -18.07 -9.87 -13.21
C ALA A 208 -17.80 -9.62 -14.71
N ARG A 209 -18.77 -9.92 -15.59
CA ARG A 209 -18.60 -9.77 -17.04
C ARG A 209 -18.30 -8.33 -17.46
N GLU A 210 -19.07 -7.37 -16.93
CA GLU A 210 -18.84 -5.94 -17.25
C GLU A 210 -17.42 -5.52 -16.82
N TRP A 211 -16.98 -5.95 -15.64
CA TRP A 211 -15.69 -5.55 -15.09
C TRP A 211 -14.52 -6.23 -15.82
N VAL A 212 -14.69 -7.48 -16.25
CA VAL A 212 -13.74 -8.20 -17.09
C VAL A 212 -13.62 -7.54 -18.46
N ASP A 213 -14.74 -7.24 -19.11
CA ASP A 213 -14.76 -6.58 -20.42
C ASP A 213 -14.05 -5.22 -20.36
N GLU A 214 -14.32 -4.42 -19.33
CA GLU A 214 -13.63 -3.15 -19.11
C GLU A 214 -12.14 -3.29 -18.81
N TYR A 215 -11.76 -4.27 -18.00
CA TYR A 215 -10.36 -4.58 -17.69
C TYR A 215 -9.59 -4.87 -18.98
N TYR A 216 -10.11 -5.75 -19.83
CA TYR A 216 -9.45 -6.10 -21.10
C TYR A 216 -9.48 -4.95 -22.11
N ALA A 217 -10.58 -4.18 -22.19
CA ALA A 217 -10.65 -3.01 -23.04
C ALA A 217 -9.58 -1.95 -22.70
N ILE A 218 -9.37 -1.67 -21.40
CA ILE A 218 -8.32 -0.74 -20.95
C ILE A 218 -6.93 -1.30 -21.22
N LEU A 219 -6.72 -2.60 -21.00
CA LEU A 219 -5.45 -3.27 -21.26
C LEU A 219 -5.05 -3.17 -22.74
N GLU A 220 -6.03 -3.25 -23.64
CA GLU A 220 -5.83 -3.13 -25.09
C GLU A 220 -5.70 -1.67 -25.60
N SER A 221 -6.09 -0.68 -24.78
CA SER A 221 -6.12 0.74 -25.15
C SER A 221 -4.78 1.46 -24.94
N GLU A 222 -4.75 2.76 -25.25
CA GLU A 222 -3.62 3.65 -24.97
C GLU A 222 -3.44 3.99 -23.48
N GLU A 223 -4.43 3.70 -22.63
CA GLU A 223 -4.36 3.97 -21.19
C GLU A 223 -3.45 2.99 -20.44
N CYS A 224 -3.22 1.79 -20.98
CA CYS A 224 -2.33 0.82 -20.38
C CYS A 224 -0.86 1.25 -20.51
N VAL A 225 -0.28 1.69 -19.39
CA VAL A 225 1.15 1.95 -19.21
C VAL A 225 1.66 1.02 -18.11
N PRO A 226 2.29 -0.11 -18.47
CA PRO A 226 2.64 -1.15 -17.51
C PRO A 226 3.55 -0.67 -16.39
N ALA A 227 3.26 -1.10 -15.16
CA ALA A 227 4.12 -0.86 -14.00
C ALA A 227 5.34 -1.80 -13.99
N GLY A 228 5.23 -2.97 -14.64
CA GLY A 228 6.32 -3.90 -14.90
C GLY A 228 6.87 -3.81 -16.32
N PHE A 229 7.92 -4.58 -16.62
CA PHE A 229 8.48 -4.71 -17.97
C PHE A 229 7.81 -5.79 -18.83
N SER A 230 6.69 -6.32 -18.34
CA SER A 230 5.75 -7.19 -19.06
C SER A 230 4.33 -6.87 -18.59
N VAL A 231 3.33 -7.19 -19.42
CA VAL A 231 1.91 -7.15 -19.04
C VAL A 231 1.51 -8.51 -18.50
N ASN A 232 0.72 -8.53 -17.43
CA ASN A 232 0.04 -9.72 -16.93
C ASN A 232 -1.48 -9.59 -17.17
N PRO A 233 -2.01 -10.12 -18.28
CA PRO A 233 -3.42 -9.99 -18.65
C PRO A 233 -4.24 -11.15 -18.07
N ASN A 234 -4.42 -11.16 -16.75
CA ASN A 234 -5.20 -12.18 -16.06
C ASN A 234 -6.12 -11.55 -15.01
N PHE A 235 -7.35 -12.04 -14.96
CA PHE A 235 -8.37 -11.66 -14.01
C PHE A 235 -8.77 -12.88 -13.19
N ALA A 236 -8.56 -12.79 -11.87
CA ALA A 236 -8.87 -13.84 -10.93
C ALA A 236 -9.95 -13.42 -9.95
N VAL A 237 -10.73 -14.40 -9.51
CA VAL A 237 -11.79 -14.26 -8.50
C VAL A 237 -11.54 -15.19 -7.32
N VAL A 238 -11.71 -14.70 -6.09
CA VAL A 238 -11.64 -15.52 -4.87
C VAL A 238 -13.05 -15.86 -4.38
N LEU A 239 -13.32 -17.14 -4.09
CA LEU A 239 -14.58 -17.67 -3.56
C LEU A 239 -14.31 -18.62 -2.38
N PRO A 240 -15.18 -18.70 -1.36
CA PRO A 240 -15.14 -19.82 -0.43
C PRO A 240 -15.50 -21.13 -1.15
N MET A 241 -14.99 -22.26 -0.66
CA MET A 241 -15.34 -23.58 -1.21
C MET A 241 -15.54 -24.62 -0.12
N MET A 242 -16.60 -25.41 -0.26
CA MET A 242 -16.85 -26.64 0.51
C MET A 242 -17.74 -27.54 -0.34
N ILE A 243 -17.23 -28.69 -0.75
CA ILE A 243 -17.91 -29.58 -1.68
C ILE A 243 -18.25 -30.89 -1.00
N HIS A 244 -19.49 -31.34 -1.20
CA HIS A 244 -19.95 -32.64 -0.75
C HIS A 244 -21.06 -33.13 -1.69
N ASP A 245 -21.25 -34.44 -1.84
CA ASP A 245 -22.30 -35.00 -2.74
C ASP A 245 -23.73 -34.65 -2.27
N ASP A 246 -23.89 -34.35 -0.98
CA ASP A 246 -25.11 -33.79 -0.40
C ASP A 246 -24.93 -32.28 -0.10
N GLU A 247 -25.78 -31.45 -0.69
CA GLU A 247 -25.79 -30.00 -0.52
C GLU A 247 -25.96 -29.60 0.95
N ALA A 248 -26.83 -30.28 1.69
CA ALA A 248 -27.10 -29.91 3.08
C ALA A 248 -25.84 -30.07 3.94
N GLU A 249 -25.09 -31.14 3.72
CA GLU A 249 -23.83 -31.41 4.39
C GLU A 249 -22.73 -30.42 3.95
N ALA A 250 -22.66 -30.06 2.66
CA ALA A 250 -21.73 -29.02 2.19
C ALA A 250 -21.98 -27.68 2.90
N ILE A 251 -23.24 -27.27 3.02
CA ILE A 251 -23.66 -26.06 3.74
C ILE A 251 -23.30 -26.18 5.23
N GLU A 252 -23.62 -27.30 5.87
CA GLU A 252 -23.31 -27.53 7.29
C GLU A 252 -21.81 -27.37 7.57
N ARG A 253 -20.96 -27.95 6.71
CA ARG A 253 -19.50 -27.92 6.85
C ARG A 253 -18.87 -26.56 6.51
N GLY A 254 -19.43 -25.83 5.55
CA GLY A 254 -18.76 -24.68 4.92
C GLY A 254 -19.30 -23.31 5.28
N ILE A 255 -20.61 -23.16 5.51
CA ILE A 255 -21.25 -21.83 5.51
C ILE A 255 -20.78 -20.94 6.67
N ASP A 256 -20.55 -21.53 7.84
CA ASP A 256 -20.05 -20.80 9.01
C ASP A 256 -18.62 -20.32 8.82
N GLY A 257 -17.79 -21.10 8.11
CA GLY A 257 -16.44 -20.69 7.74
C GLY A 257 -16.46 -19.46 6.82
N ALA A 258 -17.24 -19.54 5.72
CA ALA A 258 -17.37 -18.43 4.78
C ALA A 258 -17.94 -17.16 5.43
N HIS A 259 -18.97 -17.32 6.28
CA HIS A 259 -19.58 -16.19 7.00
C HIS A 259 -18.62 -15.59 8.02
N PHE A 260 -17.84 -16.41 8.73
CA PHE A 260 -16.85 -15.89 9.65
C PHE A 260 -15.72 -15.16 8.91
N PHE A 261 -15.26 -15.68 7.78
CA PHE A 261 -14.29 -14.99 6.92
C PHE A 261 -14.79 -13.59 6.53
N GLY A 262 -16.03 -13.49 6.01
CA GLY A 262 -16.64 -12.20 5.69
C GLY A 262 -16.85 -11.29 6.90
N TYR A 263 -17.28 -11.84 8.04
CA TYR A 263 -17.50 -11.07 9.26
C TYR A 263 -16.20 -10.50 9.83
N SER A 264 -15.17 -11.33 9.96
CA SER A 264 -13.86 -10.92 10.51
C SER A 264 -13.14 -9.94 9.58
N LEU A 265 -13.29 -10.09 8.27
CA LEU A 265 -12.90 -9.04 7.32
C LEU A 265 -13.65 -7.73 7.61
N ALA A 266 -14.97 -7.75 7.68
CA ALA A 266 -15.74 -6.53 7.94
C ALA A 266 -15.44 -5.92 9.33
N HIS A 267 -15.09 -6.74 10.32
CA HIS A 267 -14.60 -6.29 11.62
C HIS A 267 -13.36 -5.40 11.46
N TYR A 268 -12.32 -5.87 10.77
CA TYR A 268 -11.07 -5.12 10.67
C TYR A 268 -11.10 -3.95 9.67
N TYR A 269 -11.96 -4.02 8.66
CA TYR A 269 -11.94 -3.04 7.56
C TYR A 269 -13.13 -2.06 7.56
N VAL A 270 -14.21 -2.37 8.27
CA VAL A 270 -15.47 -1.61 8.17
C VAL A 270 -15.98 -1.14 9.54
N PHE A 271 -16.35 -2.06 10.43
CA PHE A 271 -17.20 -1.71 11.59
C PHE A 271 -16.66 -2.11 12.96
N GLY A 272 -15.62 -2.94 13.03
CA GLY A 272 -15.15 -3.51 14.27
C GLY A 272 -14.33 -2.52 15.10
N GLU A 273 -14.47 -2.62 16.42
CA GLU A 273 -13.53 -2.07 17.38
C GLU A 273 -12.74 -3.23 17.96
N HIS A 274 -11.41 -3.14 17.93
CA HIS A 274 -10.55 -4.23 18.35
C HIS A 274 -9.64 -3.80 19.49
N GLU A 275 -9.75 -4.50 20.62
CA GLU A 275 -8.82 -4.42 21.74
C GLU A 275 -7.79 -5.57 21.61
N PRO A 276 -6.52 -5.27 21.28
CA PRO A 276 -5.50 -6.28 21.10
C PRO A 276 -5.35 -7.21 22.32
N GLY A 277 -5.32 -8.51 22.06
CA GLY A 277 -5.26 -9.57 23.05
C GLY A 277 -6.57 -9.84 23.79
N ARG A 278 -7.61 -9.02 23.62
CA ARG A 278 -8.85 -9.08 24.41
C ARG A 278 -10.10 -9.36 23.61
N THR A 279 -10.28 -8.70 22.47
CA THR A 279 -11.45 -8.92 21.62
C THR A 279 -11.47 -10.38 21.16
N ASP A 280 -12.64 -11.01 21.27
CA ASP A 280 -12.93 -12.35 20.78
C ASP A 280 -13.91 -12.22 19.62
N VAL A 281 -13.35 -12.18 18.40
CA VAL A 281 -14.06 -11.91 17.16
C VAL A 281 -14.99 -13.08 16.83
N TRP A 282 -14.59 -14.33 17.13
CA TRP A 282 -15.47 -15.48 16.99
C TRP A 282 -16.70 -15.39 17.91
N ALA A 283 -16.51 -15.05 19.17
CA ALA A 283 -17.62 -14.88 20.10
C ALA A 283 -18.54 -13.72 19.68
N GLU A 284 -17.99 -12.62 19.14
CA GLU A 284 -18.77 -11.53 18.55
C GLU A 284 -19.58 -12.00 17.34
N PHE A 285 -18.94 -12.71 16.41
CA PHE A 285 -19.61 -13.30 15.26
C PHE A 285 -20.79 -14.18 15.70
N GLN A 286 -20.59 -15.10 16.64
CA GLN A 286 -21.67 -15.97 17.11
C GLN A 286 -22.85 -15.20 17.73
N ARG A 287 -22.57 -14.10 18.44
CA ARG A 287 -23.63 -13.27 19.06
C ARG A 287 -24.36 -12.39 18.05
N ASP A 288 -23.65 -11.82 17.08
CA ASP A 288 -24.15 -10.70 16.28
C ASP A 288 -24.29 -11.00 14.79
N ARG A 289 -23.89 -12.19 14.31
CA ARG A 289 -23.94 -12.57 12.89
C ARG A 289 -25.29 -12.28 12.23
N ALA A 290 -26.41 -12.61 12.88
CA ALA A 290 -27.73 -12.37 12.31
C ALA A 290 -28.02 -10.87 12.14
N LYS A 291 -27.66 -10.05 13.12
CA LYS A 291 -27.85 -8.58 13.06
C LYS A 291 -26.95 -7.91 12.01
N LYS A 292 -25.85 -8.57 11.64
CA LYS A 292 -24.82 -8.07 10.74
C LYS A 292 -24.93 -8.65 9.32
N GLY A 293 -25.97 -9.44 9.02
CA GLY A 293 -26.20 -10.01 7.68
C GLY A 293 -25.43 -11.30 7.39
N PHE A 294 -24.94 -12.00 8.42
CA PHE A 294 -24.17 -13.25 8.34
C PHE A 294 -24.92 -14.44 8.99
N ALA A 295 -26.25 -14.35 9.10
CA ALA A 295 -27.09 -15.44 9.63
C ALA A 295 -26.89 -16.73 8.81
N ARG A 296 -27.00 -17.92 9.43
CA ARG A 296 -26.80 -19.20 8.72
C ARG A 296 -27.80 -19.40 7.58
N GLU A 297 -29.00 -18.84 7.74
CA GLU A 297 -30.10 -18.95 6.79
C GLU A 297 -29.86 -18.11 5.53
N ILE A 298 -28.92 -17.16 5.56
CA ILE A 298 -28.54 -16.36 4.40
C ILE A 298 -27.59 -17.20 3.54
N VAL A 299 -28.20 -18.05 2.71
CA VAL A 299 -27.50 -18.91 1.73
C VAL A 299 -27.48 -18.24 0.34
N ASN A 300 -28.37 -17.27 0.09
CA ASN A 300 -28.38 -16.39 -1.09
C ASN A 300 -28.83 -14.96 -0.68
N PRO A 301 -28.15 -13.89 -1.14
CA PRO A 301 -28.40 -12.51 -0.67
C PRO A 301 -29.68 -11.83 -1.19
N ASP A 302 -30.49 -12.49 -2.03
CA ASP A 302 -31.59 -11.84 -2.77
C ASP A 302 -32.75 -11.25 -1.95
N LYS A 303 -32.76 -11.32 -0.61
CA LYS A 303 -33.92 -10.92 0.21
C LYS A 303 -33.63 -10.28 1.59
N GLU A 304 -32.65 -9.38 1.73
CA GLU A 304 -32.39 -8.69 3.03
C GLU A 304 -32.22 -7.13 2.92
N PRO A 305 -32.39 -6.38 4.04
CA PRO A 305 -32.74 -4.94 4.04
C PRO A 305 -31.59 -3.94 3.81
N LEU A 306 -31.98 -2.71 3.48
CA LEU A 306 -31.21 -1.51 3.08
C LEU A 306 -29.90 -1.19 3.85
N GLY A 307 -29.66 -1.73 5.03
CA GLY A 307 -28.42 -1.52 5.81
C GLY A 307 -27.22 -2.31 5.29
N VAL A 308 -27.46 -3.50 4.72
CA VAL A 308 -26.44 -4.32 4.03
C VAL A 308 -26.11 -3.71 2.67
N LYS A 309 -27.03 -2.94 2.09
CA LYS A 309 -26.83 -2.21 0.84
C LYS A 309 -25.75 -1.12 0.89
N LEU A 310 -25.46 -0.59 2.07
CA LEU A 310 -24.36 0.37 2.23
C LEU A 310 -22.97 -0.30 2.21
N LEU A 311 -22.91 -1.63 2.28
CA LEU A 311 -21.71 -2.45 2.02
C LEU A 311 -21.63 -2.94 0.56
N GLU A 312 -22.64 -2.66 -0.28
CA GLU A 312 -22.75 -3.07 -1.71
C GLU A 312 -21.77 -2.35 -2.66
N GLN A 313 -20.55 -2.05 -2.23
CA GLN A 313 -19.43 -1.86 -3.16
C GLN A 313 -18.45 -3.04 -3.15
N GLY A 314 -18.89 -4.21 -2.68
CA GLY A 314 -18.14 -5.46 -2.87
C GLY A 314 -18.47 -6.58 -1.89
N PHE A 315 -19.75 -6.91 -1.66
CA PHE A 315 -20.16 -8.11 -0.90
C PHE A 315 -21.33 -8.85 -1.59
N GLY A 316 -21.08 -9.59 -2.67
CA GLY A 316 -21.94 -10.59 -3.33
C GLY A 316 -22.06 -11.90 -2.53
N SER A 317 -22.66 -12.95 -3.11
CA SER A 317 -23.04 -14.16 -2.37
C SER A 317 -21.88 -14.79 -1.58
N LEU A 318 -22.00 -14.79 -0.24
CA LEU A 318 -21.04 -15.42 0.67
C LEU A 318 -21.04 -16.96 0.57
N ARG A 319 -22.00 -17.55 -0.15
CA ARG A 319 -22.02 -18.99 -0.40
C ARG A 319 -20.87 -19.44 -1.30
N GLY A 320 -20.51 -18.67 -2.32
CA GLY A 320 -19.47 -19.04 -3.30
C GLY A 320 -19.63 -20.48 -3.81
N ALA A 321 -18.54 -21.25 -3.80
CA ALA A 321 -18.47 -22.64 -4.24
C ALA A 321 -18.78 -23.64 -3.10
N ILE A 322 -19.81 -23.37 -2.29
CA ILE A 322 -20.32 -24.29 -1.26
C ILE A 322 -21.55 -25.03 -1.81
N GLY A 323 -21.46 -26.35 -2.02
CA GLY A 323 -22.56 -27.14 -2.58
C GLY A 323 -22.12 -28.48 -3.18
N THR A 324 -22.96 -29.05 -4.06
CA THR A 324 -22.62 -30.27 -4.79
C THR A 324 -21.64 -30.00 -5.93
N PRO A 325 -20.90 -31.02 -6.42
CA PRO A 325 -20.03 -30.86 -7.59
C PRO A 325 -20.74 -30.26 -8.81
N GLU A 326 -22.01 -30.61 -9.07
CA GLU A 326 -22.79 -30.09 -10.18
C GLU A 326 -23.10 -28.60 -10.01
N GLN A 327 -23.49 -28.18 -8.80
CA GLN A 327 -23.75 -26.78 -8.49
C GLN A 327 -22.48 -25.93 -8.63
N VAL A 328 -21.35 -26.46 -8.16
CA VAL A 328 -20.05 -25.78 -8.28
C VAL A 328 -19.58 -25.73 -9.73
N ALA A 329 -19.78 -26.79 -10.52
CA ALA A 329 -19.46 -26.79 -11.94
C ALA A 329 -20.26 -25.72 -12.71
N GLU A 330 -21.56 -25.59 -12.43
CA GLU A 330 -22.41 -24.55 -13.03
C GLU A 330 -21.92 -23.14 -12.65
N LEU A 331 -21.55 -22.92 -11.39
CA LEU A 331 -20.99 -21.64 -10.93
C LEU A 331 -19.68 -21.29 -11.65
N VAL A 332 -18.75 -22.24 -11.74
CA VAL A 332 -17.47 -22.04 -12.44
C VAL A 332 -17.68 -21.80 -13.93
N GLU A 333 -18.65 -22.47 -14.55
CA GLU A 333 -18.99 -22.24 -15.95
C GLU A 333 -19.52 -20.81 -16.18
N ARG A 334 -20.34 -20.28 -15.26
CA ARG A 334 -20.78 -18.88 -15.33
C ARG A 334 -19.60 -17.91 -15.24
N PHE A 335 -18.64 -18.12 -14.34
CA PHE A 335 -17.43 -17.30 -14.28
C PHE A 335 -16.57 -17.40 -15.54
N GLU A 336 -16.41 -18.62 -16.10
CA GLU A 336 -15.68 -18.82 -17.36
C GLU A 336 -16.34 -18.07 -18.53
N ARG A 337 -17.68 -18.12 -18.61
CA ARG A 337 -18.45 -17.38 -19.63
C ARG A 337 -18.36 -15.85 -19.47
N SER A 338 -18.15 -15.37 -18.23
CA SER A 338 -17.90 -13.96 -17.94
C SER A 338 -16.47 -13.51 -18.26
N GLY A 339 -15.60 -14.42 -18.73
CA GLY A 339 -14.23 -14.13 -19.14
C GLY A 339 -13.22 -14.08 -17.99
N VAL A 340 -13.59 -14.56 -16.80
CA VAL A 340 -12.65 -14.75 -15.70
C VAL A 340 -11.63 -15.83 -16.08
N ASP A 341 -10.36 -15.58 -15.80
CA ASP A 341 -9.26 -16.48 -16.18
C ASP A 341 -8.97 -17.53 -15.11
N GLN A 342 -9.20 -17.15 -13.85
CA GLN A 342 -8.87 -17.96 -12.69
C GLN A 342 -9.93 -17.87 -11.59
N VAL A 343 -10.36 -19.02 -11.09
CA VAL A 343 -11.12 -19.11 -9.82
C VAL A 343 -10.17 -19.61 -8.72
N ILE A 344 -10.15 -18.90 -7.61
CA ILE A 344 -9.31 -19.16 -6.44
C ILE A 344 -10.22 -19.52 -5.28
N PHE A 345 -9.95 -20.62 -4.58
CA PHE A 345 -10.76 -21.10 -3.47
C PHE A 345 -10.12 -20.80 -2.12
N ALA A 346 -10.86 -20.09 -1.27
CA ALA A 346 -10.56 -19.96 0.15
C ALA A 346 -11.07 -21.19 0.89
N LEU A 347 -10.15 -22.01 1.40
CA LEU A 347 -10.45 -23.35 1.92
C LEU A 347 -10.49 -23.41 3.45
N GLN A 348 -9.52 -22.75 4.08
CA GLN A 348 -9.32 -22.81 5.53
C GLN A 348 -9.97 -21.60 6.21
N THR A 349 -11.31 -21.57 6.21
CA THR A 349 -12.10 -20.49 6.81
C THR A 349 -12.85 -20.95 8.07
N GLY A 350 -12.95 -20.08 9.07
CA GLY A 350 -13.55 -20.37 10.37
C GLY A 350 -13.01 -21.65 11.02
N HIS A 351 -13.90 -22.56 11.40
CA HIS A 351 -13.58 -23.86 12.01
C HIS A 351 -13.66 -25.03 11.01
N THR A 352 -13.47 -24.75 9.72
CA THR A 352 -13.44 -25.81 8.72
C THR A 352 -12.33 -26.80 9.04
N LYS A 353 -12.67 -28.10 9.07
CA LYS A 353 -11.71 -29.16 9.40
C LYS A 353 -10.82 -29.50 8.21
N HIS A 354 -9.57 -29.84 8.50
CA HIS A 354 -8.60 -30.30 7.49
C HIS A 354 -9.14 -31.44 6.62
N GLU A 355 -9.77 -32.45 7.22
CA GLU A 355 -10.31 -33.61 6.50
C GLU A 355 -11.38 -33.22 5.46
N HIS A 356 -12.27 -32.28 5.80
CA HIS A 356 -13.30 -31.79 4.89
C HIS A 356 -12.73 -30.95 3.75
N VAL A 357 -11.65 -30.19 4.01
CA VAL A 357 -10.93 -29.46 2.96
C VAL A 357 -10.31 -30.42 1.97
N CYS A 358 -9.61 -31.46 2.45
CA CYS A 358 -9.00 -32.48 1.60
C CYS A 358 -10.03 -33.22 0.76
N GLU A 359 -11.16 -33.65 1.36
CA GLU A 359 -12.27 -34.27 0.64
C GLU A 359 -12.84 -33.34 -0.44
N SER A 360 -13.03 -32.05 -0.13
CA SER A 360 -13.51 -31.05 -1.10
C SER A 360 -12.54 -30.86 -2.27
N LEU A 361 -11.23 -30.84 -2.00
CA LEU A 361 -10.20 -30.74 -3.04
C LEU A 361 -10.24 -31.95 -3.98
N GLU A 362 -10.37 -33.16 -3.43
CA GLU A 362 -10.47 -34.41 -4.18
C GLU A 362 -11.74 -34.45 -5.03
N LEU A 363 -12.91 -34.14 -4.45
CA LEU A 363 -14.17 -34.07 -5.17
C LEU A 363 -14.15 -33.02 -6.29
N PHE A 364 -13.58 -31.84 -6.04
CA PHE A 364 -13.43 -30.81 -7.06
C PHE A 364 -12.55 -31.31 -8.22
N ALA A 365 -11.39 -31.89 -7.90
CA ALA A 365 -10.44 -32.37 -8.90
C ALA A 365 -10.99 -33.55 -9.71
N GLU A 366 -11.76 -34.44 -9.11
CA GLU A 366 -12.35 -35.59 -9.78
C GLU A 366 -13.58 -35.20 -10.63
N ARG A 367 -14.49 -34.40 -10.08
CA ARG A 367 -15.85 -34.24 -10.63
C ARG A 367 -16.10 -32.90 -11.32
N VAL A 368 -15.28 -31.88 -11.07
CA VAL A 368 -15.50 -30.51 -11.61
C VAL A 368 -14.36 -30.08 -12.53
N MET A 369 -13.12 -30.14 -12.03
CA MET A 369 -11.93 -29.64 -12.72
C MET A 369 -11.73 -30.18 -14.15
N PRO A 370 -11.97 -31.48 -14.47
CA PRO A 370 -11.68 -32.02 -15.79
C PRO A 370 -12.43 -31.32 -16.93
N SER A 371 -13.67 -30.87 -16.68
CA SER A 371 -14.50 -30.18 -17.69
C SER A 371 -13.95 -28.82 -18.13
N PHE A 372 -13.02 -28.25 -17.35
CA PHE A 372 -12.40 -26.96 -17.62
C PHE A 372 -10.92 -27.08 -17.99
N ALA A 373 -10.21 -28.03 -17.36
CA ALA A 373 -8.78 -28.23 -17.54
C ALA A 373 -8.43 -28.64 -18.98
N GLU A 374 -9.25 -29.48 -19.62
CA GLU A 374 -9.01 -29.95 -21.00
C GLU A 374 -8.86 -28.81 -22.02
N ARG A 375 -9.56 -27.68 -21.80
CA ARG A 375 -9.54 -26.51 -22.70
C ARG A 375 -8.74 -25.32 -22.14
N ALA A 376 -8.29 -25.36 -20.89
CA ALA A 376 -7.64 -24.22 -20.23
C ALA A 376 -6.37 -23.75 -20.98
N ASP A 377 -5.53 -24.70 -21.41
CA ASP A 377 -4.30 -24.39 -22.15
C ASP A 377 -4.58 -23.73 -23.51
N GLN A 378 -5.64 -24.18 -24.20
CA GLN A 378 -6.06 -23.61 -25.48
C GLN A 378 -6.56 -22.17 -25.28
N VAL A 379 -7.45 -21.94 -24.31
CA VAL A 379 -7.98 -20.61 -24.00
C VAL A 379 -6.87 -19.63 -23.65
N ASP A 380 -5.89 -20.06 -22.84
CA ASP A 380 -4.74 -19.21 -22.51
C ASP A 380 -3.86 -18.93 -23.73
N ALA A 381 -3.67 -19.90 -24.62
CA ALA A 381 -2.90 -19.69 -25.85
C ALA A 381 -3.58 -18.69 -26.79
N GLU A 382 -4.88 -18.86 -27.03
CA GLU A 382 -5.69 -17.95 -27.87
C GLU A 382 -5.72 -16.53 -27.28
N LYS A 383 -5.88 -16.41 -25.96
CA LYS A 383 -5.82 -15.12 -25.24
C LYS A 383 -4.46 -14.45 -25.41
N ARG A 384 -3.36 -15.20 -25.21
CA ARG A 384 -2.00 -14.68 -25.40
C ARG A 384 -1.77 -14.20 -26.83
N GLU A 385 -2.22 -14.96 -27.82
CA GLU A 385 -2.11 -14.58 -29.24
C GLU A 385 -2.89 -13.30 -29.53
N ARG A 386 -4.16 -13.24 -29.13
CA ARG A 386 -5.04 -12.09 -29.30
C ARG A 386 -4.46 -10.82 -28.68
N LEU A 387 -3.91 -10.92 -27.47
CA LEU A 387 -3.40 -9.78 -26.71
C LEU A 387 -1.94 -9.43 -27.02
N ALA A 388 -1.19 -10.26 -27.76
CA ALA A 388 0.24 -10.09 -27.96
C ALA A 388 0.61 -8.70 -28.50
N ALA A 389 -0.09 -8.24 -29.54
CA ALA A 389 0.18 -6.94 -30.17
C ALA A 389 -0.15 -5.78 -29.22
N ALA A 390 -1.24 -5.87 -28.46
CA ALA A 390 -1.63 -4.86 -27.48
C ALA A 390 -0.64 -4.79 -26.32
N CYS A 391 -0.26 -5.93 -25.76
CA CYS A 391 0.73 -6.02 -24.69
C CYS A 391 2.08 -5.45 -25.14
N ALA A 392 2.52 -5.74 -26.36
CA ALA A 392 3.76 -5.19 -26.91
C ALA A 392 3.71 -3.66 -27.04
N ARG A 393 2.59 -3.09 -27.53
CA ARG A 393 2.39 -1.64 -27.58
C ARG A 393 2.41 -1.02 -26.18
N ALA A 394 1.71 -1.62 -25.23
CA ALA A 394 1.66 -1.16 -23.84
C ALA A 394 3.08 -1.14 -23.21
N VAL A 395 3.85 -2.22 -23.34
CA VAL A 395 5.25 -2.25 -22.88
C VAL A 395 6.09 -1.17 -23.56
N GLY A 396 5.85 -0.89 -24.84
CA GLY A 396 6.52 0.20 -25.57
C GLY A 396 6.23 1.61 -25.03
N ARG A 397 5.12 1.81 -24.30
CA ARG A 397 4.79 3.10 -23.63
C ARG A 397 5.51 3.26 -22.29
N ARG A 398 5.96 2.17 -21.67
CA ARG A 398 6.70 2.21 -20.39
C ARG A 398 8.09 2.80 -20.61
N LYS A 399 8.56 3.62 -19.66
CA LYS A 399 9.95 4.10 -19.63
C LYS A 399 10.92 2.90 -19.53
N PRO A 400 11.99 2.85 -20.35
CA PRO A 400 12.93 1.74 -20.31
C PRO A 400 13.65 1.65 -18.94
N PRO A 401 14.27 0.50 -18.62
CA PRO A 401 15.15 0.38 -17.45
C PRO A 401 16.21 1.49 -17.47
N ARG A 402 16.52 2.04 -16.30
CA ARG A 402 17.51 3.11 -16.16
C ARG A 402 18.92 2.52 -16.10
N THR A 403 19.87 3.25 -16.67
CA THR A 403 21.30 2.94 -16.54
C THR A 403 21.88 3.72 -15.37
N ALA A 404 22.55 3.05 -14.43
CA ALA A 404 23.26 3.76 -13.37
C ALA A 404 24.50 4.46 -13.91
N MET A 405 24.81 5.65 -13.38
CA MET A 405 26.13 6.26 -13.56
C MET A 405 27.19 5.40 -12.85
N PRO A 406 28.46 5.38 -13.32
CA PRO A 406 29.54 4.71 -12.61
C PRO A 406 29.63 5.18 -11.16
N TYR A 407 29.55 4.25 -10.22
CA TYR A 407 29.65 4.53 -8.79
C TYR A 407 30.50 3.44 -8.12
N VAL A 408 31.15 3.78 -7.02
CA VAL A 408 31.96 2.85 -6.23
C VAL A 408 31.48 2.93 -4.79
N VAL A 409 31.27 1.78 -4.17
CA VAL A 409 30.96 1.68 -2.73
C VAL A 409 32.24 1.26 -2.02
N SER A 410 32.82 2.15 -1.22
CA SER A 410 33.98 1.85 -0.38
C SER A 410 33.52 1.55 1.06
N PRO A 411 34.14 0.58 1.76
CA PRO A 411 33.92 0.36 3.19
C PRO A 411 34.24 1.59 4.06
N GLN A 412 35.00 2.56 3.53
CA GLN A 412 35.42 3.77 4.23
C GLN A 412 34.50 4.97 4.00
N ASP A 413 33.59 4.90 3.03
CA ASP A 413 32.65 5.98 2.76
C ASP A 413 31.45 5.85 3.72
N GLU A 414 31.04 6.96 4.35
CA GLU A 414 29.77 7.00 5.09
C GLU A 414 28.61 6.73 4.11
N PRO A 415 27.49 6.12 4.57
CA PRO A 415 26.31 5.91 3.75
C PRO A 415 25.88 7.21 3.10
N THR A 416 26.15 7.35 1.82
CA THR A 416 25.83 8.58 1.09
C THR A 416 24.34 8.49 0.75
N PRO A 417 23.49 9.44 1.19
CA PRO A 417 22.14 9.55 0.66
C PRO A 417 22.24 9.69 -0.87
N ALA A 418 21.23 9.21 -1.61
CA ALA A 418 21.22 9.24 -3.08
C ALA A 418 21.55 10.63 -3.67
N TYR A 419 21.33 11.70 -2.89
CA TYR A 419 21.59 13.10 -3.20
C TYR A 419 23.02 13.43 -3.65
N ASP A 420 24.07 12.70 -3.25
CA ASP A 420 25.46 13.16 -3.47
C ASP A 420 26.19 12.54 -4.69
N LEU A 421 25.55 11.65 -5.44
CA LEU A 421 26.20 10.99 -6.59
C LEU A 421 26.30 11.86 -7.85
N ARG A 422 25.60 13.00 -7.87
CA ARG A 422 25.71 14.01 -8.93
C ARG A 422 26.73 15.10 -8.65
N SER A 423 27.26 15.16 -7.42
CA SER A 423 28.19 16.19 -6.94
C SER A 423 29.60 15.69 -6.67
N ALA A 424 29.87 14.38 -6.72
CA ALA A 424 31.20 13.84 -6.46
C ALA A 424 32.21 14.18 -7.59
N PRO A 425 33.17 15.10 -7.38
CA PRO A 425 34.29 15.28 -8.30
C PRO A 425 35.37 14.23 -7.99
N PRO A 426 36.32 13.96 -8.91
CA PRO A 426 37.42 13.06 -8.61
C PRO A 426 38.25 13.61 -7.43
N LYS A 427 38.42 12.80 -6.37
CA LYS A 427 39.07 13.20 -5.10
C LYS A 427 40.51 13.69 -5.33
N ALA A 428 40.81 14.90 -4.85
CA ALA A 428 42.16 15.43 -4.56
C ALA A 428 42.18 16.07 -3.14
N PRO A 429 43.33 16.21 -2.47
CA PRO A 429 43.41 16.10 -1.01
C PRO A 429 43.07 17.38 -0.22
N ARG A 430 42.37 17.12 0.90
CA ARG A 430 42.16 17.87 2.16
C ARG A 430 42.57 19.34 2.25
N GLY A 431 41.57 20.18 2.55
CA GLY A 431 41.71 21.47 3.23
C GLY A 431 40.47 21.75 4.08
N ASP A 432 40.67 21.88 5.40
CA ASP A 432 39.66 22.06 6.44
C ASP A 432 38.93 23.41 6.36
N GLY A 433 37.67 23.45 6.82
CA GLY A 433 37.10 24.68 7.38
C GLY A 433 35.57 24.89 7.32
N ALA A 434 34.85 24.31 6.35
CA ALA A 434 33.49 24.79 6.05
C ALA A 434 32.32 23.95 6.61
N SER A 435 32.55 22.78 7.22
CA SER A 435 31.46 21.83 7.56
C SER A 435 30.85 22.00 8.97
N LEU A 436 31.45 22.77 9.87
CA LEU A 436 30.99 22.86 11.26
C LEU A 436 29.71 23.72 11.43
N GLY A 437 29.57 24.79 10.64
CA GLY A 437 28.46 25.74 10.78
C GLY A 437 27.09 25.17 10.38
N ARG A 438 27.05 24.25 9.41
CA ARG A 438 25.79 23.68 8.89
C ARG A 438 25.23 22.56 9.77
N ARG A 439 26.10 21.81 10.47
CA ARG A 439 25.70 20.79 11.45
C ARG A 439 25.14 21.38 12.76
N LEU A 440 25.56 22.60 13.13
CA LEU A 440 25.04 23.27 14.32
C LEU A 440 23.61 23.83 14.14
N ASN A 441 23.23 24.24 12.92
CA ASN A 441 21.90 24.81 12.66
C ASN A 441 20.77 23.77 12.72
N THR A 442 20.96 22.57 12.16
CA THR A 442 19.91 21.51 12.15
C THR A 442 19.65 20.93 13.54
N LEU A 443 20.68 20.81 14.37
CA LEU A 443 20.54 20.46 15.80
C LEU A 443 19.84 21.57 16.60
N ALA A 444 20.12 22.83 16.28
CA ALA A 444 19.46 23.99 16.92
C ALA A 444 17.99 24.11 16.50
N GLU A 445 17.65 23.84 15.24
CA GLU A 445 16.27 23.84 14.72
C GLU A 445 15.42 22.74 15.35
N GLY A 446 15.92 21.51 15.43
CA GLY A 446 15.24 20.41 16.12
C GLY A 446 15.05 20.67 17.61
N ALA A 447 16.04 21.27 18.27
CA ALA A 447 15.94 21.67 19.68
C ALA A 447 14.92 22.81 19.89
N PHE A 448 14.84 23.75 18.94
CA PHE A 448 13.88 24.86 18.97
C PHE A 448 12.43 24.39 18.78
N ALA A 449 12.19 23.49 17.82
CA ALA A 449 10.87 22.89 17.61
C ALA A 449 10.39 22.11 18.86
N ALA A 450 11.26 21.27 19.43
CA ALA A 450 10.97 20.57 20.68
C ALA A 450 10.75 21.51 21.87
N PHE A 451 11.45 22.65 21.92
CA PHE A 451 11.27 23.69 22.93
C PHE A 451 9.90 24.38 22.81
N VAL A 452 9.44 24.68 21.60
CA VAL A 452 8.13 25.33 21.38
C VAL A 452 6.98 24.35 21.62
N ARG A 453 7.09 23.10 21.16
CA ARG A 453 6.07 22.05 21.33
C ARG A 453 5.68 21.80 22.78
N ARG A 454 6.65 21.86 23.69
CA ARG A 454 6.48 21.57 25.13
C ARG A 454 5.88 22.73 25.94
N ARG A 455 5.49 23.85 25.32
CA ARG A 455 5.03 25.06 26.02
C ARG A 455 3.60 25.42 25.69
N SER A 456 2.89 25.93 26.69
CA SER A 456 1.58 26.53 26.53
C SER A 456 1.68 27.90 25.86
N ASP A 457 0.57 28.39 25.30
CA ASP A 457 0.54 29.67 24.60
C ASP A 457 0.83 30.85 25.55
N GLU A 458 0.42 30.78 26.82
CA GLU A 458 0.80 31.76 27.85
C GLU A 458 2.32 31.79 28.10
N GLN A 459 2.96 30.62 28.10
CA GLN A 459 4.41 30.52 28.25
C GLN A 459 5.15 31.07 27.03
N LEU A 460 4.65 30.81 25.82
CA LEU A 460 5.20 31.36 24.58
C LEU A 460 5.01 32.88 24.51
N GLU A 461 3.86 33.42 24.92
CA GLU A 461 3.63 34.86 25.00
C GLU A 461 4.61 35.54 25.98
N ARG A 462 4.89 34.93 27.14
CA ARG A 462 5.85 35.47 28.11
C ARG A 462 7.29 35.50 27.56
N LEU A 463 7.65 34.51 26.76
CA LEU A 463 9.02 34.33 26.23
C LEU A 463 9.26 35.11 24.94
N PHE A 464 8.38 34.96 23.96
CA PHE A 464 8.48 35.61 22.64
C PHE A 464 7.83 36.99 22.60
N GLY A 465 7.04 37.37 23.60
CA GLY A 465 6.37 38.67 23.61
C GLY A 465 7.27 39.87 23.92
N THR A 466 8.55 39.65 24.23
CA THR A 466 9.52 40.73 24.50
C THR A 466 10.14 41.25 23.18
N THR A 467 10.47 42.54 23.13
CA THR A 467 11.14 43.12 21.94
C THR A 467 12.48 42.43 21.64
N ALA A 468 13.21 42.01 22.67
CA ALA A 468 14.48 41.29 22.51
C ALA A 468 14.29 39.90 21.87
N ALA A 469 13.27 39.15 22.29
CA ALA A 469 12.97 37.83 21.72
C ALA A 469 12.49 37.94 20.26
N LEU A 470 11.62 38.89 19.95
CA LEU A 470 11.21 39.14 18.57
C LEU A 470 12.39 39.56 17.69
N LYS A 471 13.30 40.41 18.19
CA LYS A 471 14.52 40.78 17.47
C LYS A 471 15.38 39.56 17.13
N MET A 472 15.51 38.60 18.05
CA MET A 472 16.24 37.36 17.79
C MET A 472 15.51 36.47 16.77
N ALA A 473 14.19 36.35 16.85
CA ALA A 473 13.39 35.56 15.91
C ALA A 473 13.50 36.12 14.48
N PHE A 474 13.28 37.42 14.31
CA PHE A 474 13.38 38.10 13.02
C PHE A 474 14.82 38.13 12.48
N GLY A 475 15.84 38.30 13.32
CA GLY A 475 17.24 38.11 12.91
C GLY A 475 17.60 36.65 12.59
N GLY A 476 16.81 35.69 13.08
CA GLY A 476 16.84 34.30 12.62
C GLY A 476 16.31 34.18 11.19
N MET A 477 15.16 34.80 10.90
CA MET A 477 14.56 34.83 9.57
C MET A 477 15.49 35.50 8.54
N GLU A 478 16.13 36.63 8.87
CA GLU A 478 17.14 37.25 7.99
C GLU A 478 18.24 36.27 7.58
N ARG A 479 18.73 35.46 8.53
CA ARG A 479 19.82 34.49 8.30
C ARG A 479 19.35 33.23 7.58
N ALA A 480 18.07 32.89 7.70
CA ALA A 480 17.44 31.75 7.04
C ALA A 480 16.93 32.08 5.62
N PHE A 481 17.06 33.33 5.18
CA PHE A 481 16.58 33.76 3.87
C PHE A 481 17.31 33.05 2.72
N ILE A 482 16.54 32.51 1.78
CA ILE A 482 17.02 31.82 0.59
C ILE A 482 16.68 32.67 -0.65
N PRO A 483 17.65 33.42 -1.22
CA PRO A 483 17.39 34.36 -2.31
C PRO A 483 16.75 33.70 -3.53
N GLU A 484 17.12 32.47 -3.86
CA GLU A 484 16.63 31.73 -5.02
C GLU A 484 15.14 31.39 -4.90
N LYS A 485 14.62 31.27 -3.67
CA LYS A 485 13.22 30.96 -3.38
C LYS A 485 12.32 32.19 -3.37
N SER A 486 12.90 33.39 -3.42
CA SER A 486 12.15 34.65 -3.54
C SER A 486 11.49 34.85 -4.90
N ARG A 487 11.85 34.04 -5.92
CA ARG A 487 11.34 34.14 -7.32
C ARG A 487 11.36 35.57 -7.88
N GLY A 488 12.33 36.39 -7.44
CA GLY A 488 12.49 37.77 -7.87
C GLY A 488 11.63 38.80 -7.11
N PHE A 489 10.92 38.40 -6.06
CA PHE A 489 10.17 39.31 -5.20
C PHE A 489 11.08 40.38 -4.59
N LYS A 490 10.68 41.65 -4.74
CA LYS A 490 11.28 42.81 -4.06
C LYS A 490 10.14 43.60 -3.42
N GLY A 491 10.20 43.75 -2.10
CA GLY A 491 9.10 44.36 -1.34
C GLY A 491 9.22 44.08 0.16
N SER A 492 8.25 44.54 0.92
CA SER A 492 8.20 44.34 2.37
C SER A 492 7.06 43.42 2.77
N ILE A 493 7.36 42.48 3.66
CA ILE A 493 6.38 41.61 4.32
C ILE A 493 6.18 42.14 5.73
N GLN A 494 4.94 42.41 6.13
CA GLN A 494 4.59 42.94 7.44
C GLN A 494 4.03 41.84 8.35
N TRP A 495 4.51 41.77 9.59
CA TRP A 495 3.93 40.99 10.68
C TRP A 495 3.32 41.91 11.73
N GLU A 496 2.07 41.63 12.09
CA GLU A 496 1.30 42.32 13.12
C GLU A 496 0.98 41.33 14.25
N LEU A 497 1.87 41.27 15.24
CA LEU A 497 1.80 40.27 16.30
C LEU A 497 0.97 40.76 17.49
N GLN A 498 -0.22 40.20 17.63
CA GLN A 498 -1.17 40.54 18.69
C GLN A 498 -0.75 39.94 20.04
N GLY A 499 -1.02 40.66 21.11
CA GLY A 499 -0.97 40.11 22.46
C GLY A 499 -1.30 41.14 23.55
N PRO A 500 -1.12 40.79 24.83
CA PRO A 500 -1.72 41.51 25.96
C PRO A 500 -1.22 42.96 26.14
N ARG A 501 -0.08 43.31 25.55
CA ARG A 501 0.54 44.65 25.63
C ARG A 501 0.34 45.49 24.36
N GLY A 502 -0.60 45.08 23.51
CA GLY A 502 -0.87 45.67 22.20
C GLY A 502 -0.15 44.98 21.04
N THR A 503 -0.44 45.45 19.82
CA THR A 503 0.12 44.90 18.58
C THR A 503 1.57 45.29 18.41
N ARG A 504 2.43 44.30 18.16
CA ARG A 504 3.86 44.47 17.90
C ARG A 504 4.11 44.31 16.40
N MET A 505 4.51 45.40 15.76
CA MET A 505 4.76 45.44 14.32
C MET A 505 6.23 45.22 13.98
N TRP A 506 6.48 44.32 13.04
CA TRP A 506 7.78 44.02 12.46
C TRP A 506 7.61 43.81 10.96
N HIS A 507 8.60 44.19 10.16
CA HIS A 507 8.60 43.87 8.74
C HIS A 507 9.95 43.33 8.30
N VAL A 508 9.94 42.55 7.22
CA VAL A 508 11.13 42.07 6.54
C VAL A 508 11.10 42.62 5.13
N ALA A 509 12.07 43.49 4.82
CA ALA A 509 12.27 44.05 3.49
C ALA A 509 13.22 43.13 2.70
N ILE A 510 12.81 42.74 1.49
CA ILE A 510 13.62 41.94 0.57
C ILE A 510 14.08 42.85 -0.57
N VAL A 511 15.39 43.14 -0.59
CA VAL A 511 16.02 44.01 -1.59
C VAL A 511 17.33 43.38 -2.03
N ASP A 512 17.52 43.27 -3.34
CA ASP A 512 18.74 42.77 -3.99
C ASP A 512 19.26 41.43 -3.42
N GLY A 513 18.33 40.50 -3.23
CA GLY A 513 18.64 39.14 -2.76
C GLY A 513 19.03 39.08 -1.29
N ARG A 514 18.67 40.10 -0.48
CA ARG A 514 18.86 40.10 0.98
C ARG A 514 17.56 40.44 1.69
N ALA A 515 17.35 39.78 2.84
CA ALA A 515 16.28 40.10 3.77
C ALA A 515 16.81 40.95 4.92
N VAL A 516 16.09 42.03 5.26
CA VAL A 516 16.39 42.89 6.41
C VAL A 516 15.12 43.10 7.23
N ALA A 517 15.16 42.69 8.49
CA ALA A 517 14.07 42.77 9.43
C ALA A 517 14.19 44.01 10.32
N SER A 518 13.11 44.79 10.36
CA SER A 518 13.04 46.03 11.14
C SER A 518 11.79 46.04 12.02
N LYS A 519 11.91 46.67 13.19
CA LYS A 519 10.78 46.91 14.08
C LYS A 519 10.00 48.14 13.61
N GLY A 520 8.68 48.02 13.53
CA GLY A 520 7.78 49.07 13.07
C GLY A 520 7.01 48.69 11.81
N PRO A 521 6.08 49.54 11.38
CA PRO A 521 5.34 49.34 10.14
C PRO A 521 6.28 49.50 8.92
N ALA A 522 6.02 48.75 7.87
CA ALA A 522 6.56 49.02 6.54
C ALA A 522 5.74 50.13 5.86
N ASP A 523 6.42 50.98 5.09
CA ASP A 523 5.76 52.08 4.37
C ASP A 523 4.83 51.58 3.26
N ASP A 524 5.21 50.48 2.58
CA ASP A 524 4.41 49.81 1.54
C ASP A 524 4.58 48.28 1.65
N ALA A 525 3.70 47.64 2.42
CA ALA A 525 3.73 46.20 2.65
C ALA A 525 2.97 45.45 1.56
N SER A 526 3.66 44.58 0.81
CA SER A 526 3.05 43.74 -0.22
C SER A 526 2.11 42.69 0.37
N VAL A 527 2.39 42.25 1.61
CA VAL A 527 1.52 41.37 2.38
C VAL A 527 1.66 41.66 3.88
N LYS A 528 0.56 41.56 4.60
CA LYS A 528 0.45 41.72 6.05
C LYS A 528 -0.06 40.43 6.67
N MET A 529 0.64 39.92 7.66
CA MET A 529 0.29 38.72 8.43
C MET A 529 -0.09 39.12 9.86
N ARG A 530 -1.36 38.95 10.23
CA ARG A 530 -1.87 39.20 11.58
C ARG A 530 -2.05 37.88 12.32
N MET A 531 -1.40 37.73 13.47
CA MET A 531 -1.52 36.54 14.31
C MET A 531 -1.11 36.85 15.75
N SER A 532 -1.38 35.94 16.68
CA SER A 532 -0.85 36.07 18.04
C SER A 532 0.64 35.67 18.09
N VAL A 533 1.38 36.16 19.09
CA VAL A 533 2.79 35.78 19.28
C VAL A 533 2.97 34.25 19.46
N PRO A 534 2.11 33.52 20.17
CA PRO A 534 2.19 32.06 20.23
C PRO A 534 2.02 31.37 18.88
N VAL A 535 1.08 31.84 18.05
CA VAL A 535 0.89 31.33 16.69
C VAL A 535 2.13 31.58 15.85
N PHE A 536 2.71 32.79 15.91
CA PHE A 536 3.97 33.13 15.24
C PHE A 536 5.12 32.21 15.67
N ALA A 537 5.28 31.96 16.96
CA ALA A 537 6.32 31.07 17.47
C ALA A 537 6.14 29.62 17.01
N ARG A 538 4.90 29.13 16.92
CA ARG A 538 4.57 27.77 16.44
C ARG A 538 4.77 27.63 14.94
N VAL A 539 4.41 28.64 14.16
CA VAL A 539 4.67 28.71 12.71
C VAL A 539 6.19 28.71 12.48
N LEU A 540 6.94 29.60 13.14
CA LEU A 540 8.39 29.67 13.00
C LEU A 540 9.10 28.36 13.42
N ALA A 541 8.52 27.63 14.37
CA ALA A 541 9.01 26.33 14.84
C ALA A 541 8.55 25.14 13.98
N ARG A 542 7.73 25.36 12.94
CA ARG A 542 7.11 24.32 12.09
C ARG A 542 6.24 23.34 12.85
N GLU A 543 5.63 23.81 13.94
CA GLU A 543 4.69 23.05 14.77
C GLU A 543 3.24 23.35 14.40
N LEU A 544 3.00 24.45 13.69
CA LEU A 544 1.69 24.83 13.19
C LEU A 544 1.81 25.28 11.74
N ASP A 545 1.10 24.56 10.88
CA ASP A 545 0.99 24.88 9.46
C ASP A 545 0.28 26.25 9.24
N PRO A 546 0.83 27.17 8.41
CA PRO A 546 0.22 28.47 8.15
C PRO A 546 -1.17 28.38 7.50
N ALA A 547 -1.41 27.45 6.58
CA ALA A 547 -2.71 27.28 5.94
C ALA A 547 -3.77 26.77 6.95
N ARG A 548 -3.37 25.86 7.84
CA ARG A 548 -4.19 25.42 8.97
C ARG A 548 -4.47 26.55 9.96
N ALA A 549 -3.47 27.36 10.30
CA ALA A 549 -3.66 28.52 11.17
C ALA A 549 -4.66 29.53 10.57
N MET A 550 -4.65 29.70 9.25
CA MET A 550 -5.60 30.55 8.54
C MET A 550 -7.02 29.96 8.58
N MET A 551 -7.18 28.66 8.30
CA MET A 551 -8.49 27.97 8.37
C MET A 551 -9.10 28.00 9.78
N GLU A 552 -8.26 27.92 10.81
CA GLU A 552 -8.69 28.00 12.22
C GLU A 552 -8.94 29.44 12.70
N GLY A 553 -8.79 30.45 11.83
CA GLY A 553 -8.97 31.87 12.16
C GLY A 553 -7.88 32.44 13.08
N LYS A 554 -6.73 31.77 13.18
CA LYS A 554 -5.59 32.15 14.03
C LYS A 554 -4.54 33.00 13.30
N LEU A 555 -4.59 33.01 11.97
CA LEU A 555 -3.75 33.81 11.07
C LEU A 555 -4.65 34.50 10.04
N GLU A 556 -4.57 35.82 9.96
CA GLU A 556 -5.18 36.60 8.88
C GLU A 556 -4.08 37.11 7.94
N ILE A 557 -4.33 37.04 6.64
CA ILE A 557 -3.42 37.51 5.59
C ILE A 557 -4.14 38.58 4.75
N GLU A 558 -3.51 39.73 4.59
CA GLU A 558 -4.02 40.86 3.80
C GLU A 558 -2.95 41.28 2.78
N GLY A 559 -3.29 41.36 1.49
CA GLY A 559 -2.36 41.73 0.42
C GLY A 559 -2.18 40.62 -0.62
N ASP A 560 -0.96 40.49 -1.16
CA ASP A 560 -0.65 39.53 -2.22
C ASP A 560 -0.50 38.10 -1.66
N PHE A 561 -1.50 37.26 -1.92
CA PHE A 561 -1.52 35.85 -1.52
C PHE A 561 -0.45 35.00 -2.22
N ALA A 562 -0.01 35.38 -3.43
CA ALA A 562 1.06 34.68 -4.12
C ALA A 562 2.42 34.93 -3.44
N VAL A 563 2.62 36.14 -2.90
CA VAL A 563 3.77 36.45 -2.04
C VAL A 563 3.64 35.71 -0.71
N ALA A 564 2.45 35.67 -0.11
CA ALA A 564 2.18 34.96 1.15
C ALA A 564 2.57 33.47 1.08
N ALA A 565 2.19 32.79 0.00
CA ALA A 565 2.51 31.38 -0.24
C ALA A 565 4.03 31.12 -0.46
N GLN A 566 4.79 32.17 -0.79
CA GLN A 566 6.23 32.07 -0.98
C GLN A 566 7.04 32.37 0.29
N ILE A 567 6.41 32.93 1.34
CA ILE A 567 7.12 33.30 2.58
C ILE A 567 7.81 32.08 3.19
N GLY A 568 7.13 30.94 3.31
CA GLY A 568 7.72 29.72 3.84
C GLY A 568 8.99 29.30 3.06
N PRO A 569 8.89 29.07 1.74
CA PRO A 569 10.04 28.81 0.88
C PRO A 569 11.16 29.84 0.98
N MET A 570 10.85 31.13 1.13
CA MET A 570 11.85 32.20 1.27
C MET A 570 12.68 32.09 2.56
N PHE A 571 12.13 31.51 3.63
CA PHE A 571 12.80 31.40 4.93
C PHE A 571 13.07 29.95 5.35
N GLY A 572 13.17 29.05 4.37
CA GLY A 572 13.65 27.68 4.52
C GLY A 572 12.59 26.62 4.80
N GLU A 573 11.30 26.94 4.72
CA GLU A 573 10.21 25.94 4.74
C GLU A 573 10.07 25.29 3.36
N ASP A 574 9.96 23.96 3.28
CA ASP A 574 9.75 23.28 2.00
C ASP A 574 8.37 23.63 1.40
N GLU A 575 8.24 23.59 0.06
CA GLU A 575 7.01 23.94 -0.72
C GLU A 575 5.78 23.03 -0.43
N ARG A 576 5.74 22.30 0.70
CA ARG A 576 4.71 21.33 1.08
C ARG A 576 4.22 21.51 2.53
N TRP A 577 4.15 22.75 2.99
CA TRP A 577 3.35 23.13 4.14
C TRP A 577 2.17 23.94 3.63
#